data_AF-A0AA97CQ65-F1
#
_entry.id   AF-A0AA97CQ65-F1
#
_cell.length_a   1.000
_cell.length_b   1.000
_cell.length_c   1.000
_cell.angle_alpha   90.00
_cell.angle_beta   90.00
_cell.angle_gamma   90.00
#
_symmetry.space_group_name_H-M   'P 1'
#
loop_
_entity.id
_entity.type
_entity.pdbx_description
1 polymer ?
#
loop_
_entity_poly.entity_id
_entity_poly.type
_entity_poly.pdbx_seq_one_letter_code
_entity_poly.pdbx_strand_id
1 'polypeptide(L)' 'MNKSASELNPNDVIKVGDNWFRCRYFYYHDNNVSIDLQRERDQLSPYYDSTCIKISINKDVGIKFEVKQ' A
#
# COMPACT_ATOMS: atom_id res chain seq x y z
N MET A 1 4.97 -12.65 -2.88
CA MET A 1 5.33 -13.03 -1.48
C MET A 1 4.36 -12.32 -0.55
N ASN A 2 3.91 -12.96 0.54
CA ASN A 2 3.01 -12.27 1.48
C ASN A 2 3.82 -11.47 2.50
N LYS A 3 3.52 -10.18 2.64
CA LYS A 3 4.14 -9.28 3.62
C LYS A 3 3.08 -8.69 4.55
N SER A 4 3.39 -8.54 5.83
CA SER A 4 2.59 -7.75 6.76
C SER A 4 2.67 -6.26 6.41
N ALA A 5 1.73 -5.46 6.92
CA ALA A 5 1.73 -4.02 6.67
C ALA A 5 3.02 -3.30 7.12
N SER A 6 3.71 -3.82 8.16
CA SER A 6 5.00 -3.31 8.64
C SER A 6 6.20 -3.71 7.77
N GLU A 7 6.07 -4.72 6.93
CA GLU A 7 7.14 -5.19 6.02
C GLU A 7 7.00 -4.60 4.61
N LEU A 8 5.91 -3.88 4.34
CA LEU A 8 5.70 -3.18 3.08
C LEU A 8 6.59 -1.93 2.99
N ASN A 9 7.08 -1.67 1.78
CA ASN A 9 7.92 -0.54 1.47
C ASN A 9 7.27 0.36 0.41
N PRO A 10 7.68 1.63 0.30
CA PRO A 10 7.34 2.46 -0.85
C PRO A 10 7.66 1.75 -2.17
N ASN A 11 6.74 1.85 -3.12
CA ASN A 11 6.74 1.18 -4.42
C ASN A 11 6.49 -0.33 -4.43
N ASP A 12 6.35 -1.01 -3.28
CA ASP A 12 5.81 -2.38 -3.27
C ASP A 12 4.45 -2.39 -3.98
N VAL A 13 4.20 -3.39 -4.82
CA VAL A 13 2.93 -3.55 -5.53
C VAL A 13 2.13 -4.65 -4.85
N ILE A 14 1.03 -4.26 -4.22
CA ILE A 14 0.16 -5.14 -3.43
C ILE A 14 -1.17 -5.41 -4.14
N LYS A 15 -1.76 -6.56 -3.85
CA LYS A 15 -3.10 -6.91 -4.33
C LYS A 15 -4.19 -6.43 -3.36
N VAL A 16 -5.18 -5.71 -3.87
CA VAL A 16 -6.39 -5.29 -3.13
C VAL A 16 -7.62 -5.65 -3.97
N GLY A 17 -8.42 -6.59 -3.47
CA GLY A 17 -9.45 -7.25 -4.29
C GLY A 17 -8.81 -7.95 -5.48
N ASP A 18 -9.31 -7.68 -6.69
CA ASP A 18 -8.79 -8.27 -7.93
C ASP A 18 -7.74 -7.41 -8.64
N ASN A 19 -7.32 -6.29 -8.04
CA ASN A 19 -6.47 -5.30 -8.69
C ASN A 19 -5.14 -5.11 -7.95
N TRP A 20 -4.14 -4.63 -8.70
CA TRP A 20 -2.79 -4.36 -8.21
C TRP A 20 -2.56 -2.85 -8.00
N PHE A 21 -1.99 -2.52 -6.85
CA PHE A 21 -1.74 -1.15 -6.44
C PHE A 21 -0.33 -0.98 -5.90
N ARG A 22 0.30 0.12 -6.27
CA ARG A 22 1.61 0.54 -5.77
C ARG A 22 1.45 1.30 -4.46
N CYS A 23 2.18 0.91 -3.43
CA CYS A 23 2.31 1.65 -2.18
C CYS A 23 3.06 2.96 -2.41
N ARG A 24 2.49 4.09 -2.00
CA ARG A 24 3.07 5.42 -2.21
C ARG A 24 3.57 6.02 -0.90
N TYR A 25 2.65 6.31 0.01
CA TYR A 25 2.94 6.98 1.28
C TYR A 25 2.47 6.13 2.44
N PHE A 26 3.28 6.13 3.50
CA PHE A 26 3.00 5.39 4.73
C PHE A 26 2.86 6.39 5.87
N TYR A 27 1.80 6.24 6.65
CA TYR A 27 1.52 7.04 7.83
C TYR A 27 1.39 6.11 9.02
N TYR A 28 2.22 6.32 10.03
CA TYR A 28 2.22 5.53 11.25
C TYR A 28 1.65 6.38 12.38
N HIS A 29 0.54 5.93 12.96
CA HIS A 29 -0.10 6.58 14.10
C HIS A 29 -0.40 5.53 15.16
N ASP A 30 0.19 5.66 16.35
CA ASP A 30 0.05 4.73 17.48
C ASP A 30 -0.01 3.26 17.03
N ASN A 31 -1.22 2.70 16.99
CA ASN A 31 -1.49 1.30 16.66
C ASN A 31 -1.99 1.03 15.23
N ASN A 32 -1.98 2.05 14.37
CA ASN A 32 -2.43 1.97 12.99
C ASN A 32 -1.29 2.28 12.01
N VAL A 33 -1.34 1.63 10.85
CA VAL A 33 -0.59 2.01 9.66
C VAL A 33 -1.58 2.35 8.56
N SER A 34 -1.42 3.53 7.97
CA SER A 34 -2.18 3.91 6.78
C SER A 34 -1.27 3.95 5.57
N ILE A 35 -1.76 3.46 4.44
CA ILE A 35 -1.02 3.36 3.19
C ILE A 35 -1.86 4.00 2.10
N ASP A 36 -1.27 4.98 1.43
CA ASP A 36 -1.81 5.57 0.23
C ASP A 36 -1.35 4.74 -0.98
N LEU A 37 -2.30 4.42 -1.85
CA LEU A 37 -2.17 3.48 -2.95
C LEU A 37 -2.52 4.15 -4.27
N GLN A 38 -1.70 3.86 -5.28
CA GLN A 38 -1.89 4.26 -6.67
C GLN A 38 -2.09 3.00 -7.52
N ARG A 39 -2.89 3.02 -8.60
CA ARG A 39 -2.98 1.86 -9.48
C ARG A 39 -1.61 1.55 -10.09
N GLU A 40 -1.26 0.27 -10.20
CA GLU A 40 0.04 -0.13 -10.77
C GLU A 40 0.28 0.46 -12.17
N ARG A 41 -0.76 0.46 -13.01
CA ARG A 41 -0.74 0.93 -14.40
C ARG A 41 -0.52 2.44 -14.55
N ASP A 42 -0.75 3.21 -13.49
CA ASP A 42 -0.61 4.66 -13.55
C ASP A 42 0.88 5.02 -13.43
N GLN A 43 1.31 6.00 -14.23
CA GLN A 43 2.70 6.45 -14.25
C GLN A 43 3.07 7.11 -12.91
N LEU A 44 4.29 6.86 -12.43
CA LEU A 44 4.86 7.64 -11.33
C LEU A 44 5.21 9.03 -11.84
N SER A 45 4.53 10.05 -11.31
CA SER A 45 4.76 11.45 -11.66
C SER A 45 5.14 12.24 -10.41
N PRO A 46 6.20 13.08 -10.47
CA PRO A 46 6.46 14.07 -9.42
C PRO A 46 5.53 15.29 -9.52
N TYR A 47 4.80 15.45 -10.63
CA TYR A 47 3.95 16.60 -10.90
C TYR A 47 2.46 16.33 -10.67
N TYR A 48 2.04 15.07 -10.69
CA TYR A 48 0.65 14.67 -10.63
C TYR A 48 0.47 13.52 -9.63
N ASP A 49 -0.39 13.73 -8.64
CA ASP A 49 -0.78 12.67 -7.72
C ASP A 49 -1.90 11.82 -8.32
N SER A 50 -1.65 10.52 -8.43
CA SER A 50 -2.61 9.51 -8.90
C SER A 50 -2.98 8.51 -7.79
N THR A 51 -2.74 8.88 -6.53
CA THR A 51 -3.26 8.19 -5.37
C THR A 51 -4.78 8.07 -5.49
N CYS A 52 -5.28 6.84 -5.37
CA CYS A 52 -6.69 6.54 -5.60
C CYS A 52 -7.34 5.76 -4.46
N ILE A 53 -6.56 5.16 -3.57
CA ILE A 53 -7.06 4.41 -2.40
C ILE A 53 -6.19 4.76 -1.20
N LYS A 54 -6.82 4.88 -0.03
CA LYS A 54 -6.15 4.89 1.26
C LYS A 54 -6.66 3.73 2.09
N ILE A 55 -5.76 2.89 2.59
CA ILE A 55 -6.09 1.82 3.53
C ILE A 55 -5.51 2.15 4.89
N SER A 56 -6.28 1.93 5.95
CA SER A 56 -5.84 2.10 7.34
C SER A 56 -6.05 0.80 8.09
N ILE A 57 -4.97 0.26 8.64
CA ILE A 57 -4.92 -1.08 9.21
C ILE A 57 -4.46 -0.95 10.65
N ASN A 58 -5.20 -1.56 11.57
CA ASN A 58 -4.73 -1.78 12.92
C ASN A 58 -3.67 -2.89 12.91
N LYS A 59 -2.49 -2.59 13.47
CA LYS A 59 -1.32 -3.46 13.46
C LYS A 59 -1.58 -4.80 14.18
N ASP A 60 -2.50 -4.83 15.13
CA ASP A 60 -2.87 -6.05 15.88
C ASP A 60 -3.68 -7.06 15.06
N VAL A 61 -4.26 -6.64 13.94
CA VAL A 61 -5.12 -7.51 13.11
C VAL A 61 -4.29 -8.47 12.24
N GLY A 62 -2.97 -8.29 12.15
CA GLY A 62 -2.07 -9.25 11.49
C GLY A 62 -2.32 -9.44 10.00
N ILE A 63 -2.90 -8.45 9.32
CA ILE A 63 -3.22 -8.51 7.88
C ILE A 63 -1.94 -8.66 7.06
N LYS A 64 -1.97 -9.58 6.09
CA LYS A 64 -0.89 -9.80 5.12
C LYS A 64 -1.37 -9.48 3.71
N PHE A 65 -0.48 -8.89 2.92
CA PHE A 65 -0.71 -8.49 1.54
C PHE A 65 0.10 -9.38 0.61
N GLU A 66 -0.54 -9.84 -0.46
CA GLU A 66 0.17 -10.43 -1.60
C GLU A 66 0.95 -9.32 -2.31
N VAL A 67 2.29 -9.46 -2.34
CA VAL A 67 3.20 -8.52 -2.99
C VAL A 67 3.75 -9.14 -4.28
N LYS A 68 3.65 -8.40 -5.38
CA LYS A 68 4.21 -8.74 -6.69
C LYS A 68 5.74 -8.77 -6.60
N GLN A 69 6.37 -9.78 -7.20
CA GLN A 69 7.82 -9.93 -7.25
C GLN A 69 8.43 -9.04 -8.33
#